data_AF-A0A3M9YUU5-F1
#
_entry.id   AF-A0A3M9YUU5-F1
#
_cell.length_a   1.000
_cell.length_b   1.000
_cell.length_c   1.000
_cell.angle_alpha   90.00
_cell.angle_beta   90.00
_cell.angle_gamma   90.00
#
_symmetry.space_group_name_H-M   'P 1'
#
loop_
_entity.id
_entity.type
_entity.pdbx_description
1 polymer ?
#
loop_
_entity_poly.entity_id
_entity_poly.type
_entity_poly.pdbx_seq_one_letter_code
_entity_poly.pdbx_strand_id
1 'polypeptide(L)'
;MHDTEPGPAQAPADGAESPLADPALTPDPDSGDEGTAGFATLRDDITALVEDARTYAEAEIAFQKTRATLAGKSAGRALVLLVLALVLLHIALIALAVGAVIALAPLVTIWGAIAIVVGVLLAGVMALVLSARGDGKALSAMFGSGDEA
;
A
#
# COMPACT_ATOMS: atom_id res chain seq x y z
N MET A 1 -56.53 -26.34 -47.09
CA MET A 1 -55.43 -25.40 -46.84
C MET A 1 -54.16 -26.23 -46.72
N HIS A 2 -53.30 -26.09 -47.74
CA HIS A 2 -51.87 -26.42 -47.82
C HIS A 2 -51.40 -27.88 -47.75
N ASP A 3 -51.39 -28.45 -48.96
CA ASP A 3 -50.25 -29.04 -49.70
C ASP A 3 -49.52 -30.29 -49.18
N THR A 4 -49.68 -31.30 -50.04
CA THR A 4 -49.22 -32.69 -50.15
C THR A 4 -47.69 -32.85 -50.30
N GLU A 5 -47.14 -33.84 -49.57
CA GLU A 5 -46.08 -34.85 -49.88
C GLU A 5 -45.42 -34.89 -51.29
N PRO A 6 -44.37 -35.73 -51.55
CA PRO A 6 -43.11 -36.06 -50.86
C PRO A 6 -41.91 -36.06 -51.87
N GLY A 7 -40.69 -36.40 -51.44
CA GLY A 7 -39.49 -36.45 -52.31
C GLY A 7 -39.47 -37.58 -53.36
N PRO A 8 -38.57 -37.52 -54.36
CA PRO A 8 -37.60 -38.62 -54.50
C PRO A 8 -36.20 -38.18 -54.96
N ALA A 9 -35.19 -38.97 -54.56
CA ALA A 9 -33.80 -38.88 -54.98
C ALA A 9 -33.57 -39.48 -56.38
N GLN A 10 -32.65 -38.87 -57.14
CA GLN A 10 -31.93 -39.51 -58.25
C GLN A 10 -30.46 -39.05 -58.29
N ALA A 11 -29.56 -40.02 -58.44
CA ALA A 11 -28.11 -39.92 -58.73
C ALA A 11 -27.85 -40.84 -59.97
N PRO A 12 -26.63 -41.05 -60.52
CA PRO A 12 -25.33 -40.33 -60.54
C PRO A 12 -24.76 -40.21 -62.01
N ALA A 13 -23.43 -40.03 -62.15
CA ALA A 13 -22.54 -40.14 -63.35
C ALA A 13 -22.13 -38.79 -64.01
N ASP A 14 -20.91 -38.54 -64.47
CA ASP A 14 -19.66 -39.30 -64.53
C ASP A 14 -18.51 -38.33 -64.90
N GLY A 15 -17.27 -38.73 -64.56
CA GLY A 15 -15.99 -38.42 -65.21
C GLY A 15 -15.70 -37.07 -65.89
N ALA A 16 -14.71 -36.34 -65.36
CA ALA A 16 -13.52 -35.96 -66.13
C ALA A 16 -12.43 -35.36 -65.20
N GLU A 17 -11.29 -36.03 -65.22
CA GLU A 17 -9.99 -35.64 -64.67
C GLU A 17 -9.54 -34.32 -65.31
N SER A 18 -8.82 -33.41 -64.65
CA SER A 18 -7.35 -33.37 -64.56
C SER A 18 -6.92 -31.89 -64.43
N PRO A 19 -5.67 -31.53 -64.10
CA PRO A 19 -4.77 -32.08 -63.09
C PRO A 19 -4.16 -31.00 -62.16
N LEU A 20 -3.54 -31.49 -61.07
CA LEU A 20 -2.57 -30.77 -60.25
C LEU A 20 -1.63 -29.87 -61.08
N ALA A 21 -1.60 -28.57 -60.76
CA ALA A 21 -0.50 -27.69 -61.15
C ALA A 21 0.38 -27.45 -59.93
N ASP A 22 1.59 -27.98 -60.06
CA ASP A 22 2.80 -27.88 -59.23
C ASP A 22 3.16 -26.41 -58.89
N PRO A 23 3.97 -26.16 -57.84
CA PRO A 23 4.17 -24.86 -57.22
C PRO A 23 5.06 -24.01 -58.11
N ALA A 24 4.44 -23.17 -58.94
CA ALA A 24 5.14 -22.04 -59.51
C ALA A 24 5.39 -21.04 -58.37
N LEU A 25 6.60 -21.11 -57.82
CA LEU A 25 7.34 -20.01 -57.22
C LEU A 25 6.90 -18.69 -57.86
N THR A 26 5.95 -17.99 -57.25
CA THR A 26 5.81 -16.57 -57.47
C THR A 26 6.93 -15.95 -56.63
N PRO A 27 7.99 -15.39 -57.24
CA PRO A 27 8.86 -14.50 -56.48
C PRO A 27 7.97 -13.30 -56.16
N ASP A 28 7.56 -13.19 -54.91
CA ASP A 28 6.76 -12.07 -54.43
C ASP A 28 7.57 -10.78 -54.70
N PRO A 29 7.11 -9.89 -55.59
CA PRO A 29 7.87 -8.72 -55.97
C PRO A 29 7.61 -7.59 -54.97
N ASP A 30 7.99 -7.75 -53.71
CA ASP A 30 8.16 -6.62 -52.78
C ASP A 30 8.88 -7.00 -51.46
N SER A 31 10.09 -7.55 -51.58
CA SER A 31 11.04 -7.65 -50.45
C SER A 31 11.69 -6.28 -50.11
N GLY A 32 10.93 -5.19 -50.26
CA GLY A 32 11.38 -3.81 -50.08
C GLY A 32 10.75 -3.05 -48.92
N ASP A 33 9.64 -3.54 -48.34
CA ASP A 33 8.90 -2.80 -47.30
C ASP A 33 8.51 -3.62 -46.05
N GLU A 34 8.74 -4.94 -46.05
CA GLU A 34 8.50 -5.82 -44.89
C GLU A 34 9.33 -5.41 -43.66
N GLY A 35 10.53 -4.88 -43.89
CA GLY A 35 11.40 -4.35 -42.83
C GLY A 35 10.84 -3.10 -42.16
N THR A 36 10.15 -2.23 -42.92
CA THR A 36 9.54 -0.99 -42.40
C THR A 36 8.24 -1.30 -41.66
N ALA A 37 7.40 -2.17 -42.22
CA ALA A 37 6.14 -2.61 -41.60
C ALA A 37 6.40 -3.41 -40.30
N GLY A 38 7.40 -4.29 -40.28
CA GLY A 38 7.81 -5.02 -39.07
C GLY A 38 8.36 -4.10 -37.98
N PHE A 39 9.15 -3.09 -38.35
CA PHE A 39 9.63 -2.08 -37.41
C PHE A 39 8.51 -1.22 -36.83
N ALA A 40 7.50 -0.89 -37.64
CA ALA A 40 6.33 -0.14 -37.18
C ALA A 40 5.51 -0.95 -36.16
N THR A 41 5.27 -2.24 -36.42
CA THR A 41 4.60 -3.15 -35.48
C THR A 41 5.37 -3.30 -34.17
N LEU A 42 6.69 -3.53 -34.22
CA LEU A 42 7.53 -3.63 -33.00
C LEU A 42 7.52 -2.34 -32.19
N ARG A 43 7.53 -1.19 -32.87
CA ARG A 43 7.43 0.11 -32.21
C ARG A 43 6.08 0.27 -31.53
N ASP A 44 5.00 -0.15 -32.18
CA ASP A 44 3.66 -0.08 -31.62
C ASP A 44 3.49 -1.04 -30.43
N ASP A 45 4.08 -2.24 -30.49
CA ASP A 45 4.13 -3.21 -29.38
C ASP A 45 4.92 -2.66 -28.19
N ILE A 46 6.08 -2.02 -28.42
CA ILE A 46 6.86 -1.36 -27.37
C ILE A 46 6.06 -0.20 -26.76
N THR A 47 5.35 0.56 -27.59
CA THR A 47 4.51 1.68 -27.12
C THR A 47 3.38 1.15 -26.25
N ALA A 48 2.75 0.04 -26.64
CA ALA A 48 1.74 -0.65 -25.84
C ALA A 48 2.31 -1.17 -24.51
N LEU A 49 3.50 -1.78 -24.52
CA LEU A 49 4.18 -2.25 -23.30
C LEU A 49 4.52 -1.10 -22.34
N VAL A 50 4.96 0.04 -22.89
CA VAL A 50 5.27 1.25 -22.11
C VAL A 50 4.00 1.82 -21.48
N GLU A 51 2.89 1.83 -22.22
CA GLU A 51 1.61 2.31 -21.71
C GLU A 51 1.04 1.38 -20.63
N ASP A 52 1.16 0.07 -20.81
CA ASP A 52 0.79 -0.92 -19.79
C ASP A 52 1.67 -0.81 -18.55
N ALA A 53 2.99 -0.62 -18.71
CA ALA A 53 3.92 -0.44 -17.58
C ALA A 53 3.64 0.85 -16.80
N ARG A 54 3.30 1.95 -17.50
CA ARG A 54 2.86 3.20 -16.89
C ARG A 54 1.58 2.99 -16.10
N THR A 55 0.59 2.36 -16.71
CA THR A 55 -0.71 2.07 -16.08
C THR A 55 -0.53 1.22 -14.83
N TYR A 56 0.35 0.22 -14.86
CA TYR A 56 0.70 -0.60 -13.70
C TYR A 56 1.38 0.21 -12.58
N ALA A 57 2.34 1.07 -12.95
CA ALA A 57 3.01 1.94 -11.97
C ALA A 57 2.04 2.93 -11.31
N GLU A 58 1.13 3.52 -12.08
CA GLU A 58 0.11 4.43 -11.57
C GLU A 58 -0.86 3.72 -10.62
N ALA A 59 -1.22 2.47 -10.91
CA ALA A 59 -2.07 1.64 -10.05
C ALA A 59 -1.39 1.34 -8.70
N GLU A 60 -0.11 0.97 -8.70
CA GLU A 60 0.64 0.68 -7.46
C GLU A 60 0.83 1.94 -6.60
N ILE A 61 1.12 3.09 -7.24
CA ILE A 61 1.19 4.38 -6.54
C ILE A 61 -0.16 4.73 -5.90
N ALA A 62 -1.27 4.53 -6.62
CA ALA A 62 -2.61 4.78 -6.08
C ALA A 62 -2.96 3.84 -4.91
N PHE A 63 -2.51 2.58 -4.97
CA PHE A 63 -2.71 1.60 -3.89
C PHE A 63 -1.93 1.97 -2.62
N GLN A 64 -0.66 2.33 -2.76
CA GLN A 64 0.16 2.77 -1.64
C GLN A 64 -0.30 4.13 -1.08
N LYS A 65 -0.72 5.06 -1.95
CA LYS A 65 -1.35 6.32 -1.54
C LYS A 65 -2.62 6.08 -0.71
N THR A 66 -3.43 5.09 -1.08
CA THR A 66 -4.65 4.75 -0.33
C THR A 66 -4.31 4.18 1.06
N ARG A 67 -3.33 3.26 1.17
CA ARG A 67 -2.87 2.78 2.48
C ARG A 67 -2.26 3.90 3.33
N ALA A 68 -1.45 4.77 2.74
CA ALA A 68 -0.85 5.91 3.42
C ALA A 68 -1.91 6.94 3.88
N THR A 69 -2.96 7.17 3.08
CA THR A 69 -4.04 8.11 3.43
C THR A 69 -4.94 7.54 4.54
N LEU A 70 -5.27 6.24 4.48
CA LEU A 70 -6.04 5.57 5.53
C LEU A 70 -5.26 5.50 6.85
N ALA A 71 -3.97 5.16 6.79
CA ALA A 71 -3.07 5.19 7.95
C ALA A 71 -2.85 6.62 8.47
N GLY A 72 -2.77 7.62 7.58
CA GLY A 72 -2.60 9.03 7.94
C GLY A 72 -3.81 9.62 8.66
N LYS A 73 -5.02 9.23 8.26
CA LYS A 73 -6.26 9.73 8.88
C LYS A 73 -6.46 9.16 10.29
N SER A 74 -6.15 7.89 10.50
CA SER A 74 -6.15 7.29 11.85
C SER A 74 -5.01 7.85 12.71
N ALA A 75 -3.81 8.04 12.15
CA ALA A 75 -2.69 8.68 12.83
C ALA A 75 -3.01 10.12 13.25
N GLY A 76 -3.67 10.90 12.39
CA GLY A 76 -4.09 12.27 12.71
C GLY A 76 -5.08 12.32 13.87
N ARG A 77 -6.10 11.46 13.88
CA ARG A 77 -7.04 11.36 15.00
C ARG A 77 -6.35 10.88 16.29
N ALA A 78 -5.45 9.90 16.18
CA ALA A 78 -4.66 9.41 17.31
C ALA A 78 -3.77 10.52 17.89
N LEU A 79 -3.15 11.34 17.03
CA LEU A 79 -2.34 12.49 17.45
C LEU A 79 -3.18 13.54 18.19
N VAL A 80 -4.36 13.90 17.67
CA VAL A 80 -5.27 14.84 18.35
C VAL A 80 -5.69 14.31 19.72
N LEU A 81 -6.05 13.02 19.81
CA LEU A 81 -6.41 12.39 21.07
C LEU A 81 -5.21 12.34 22.04
N LEU A 82 -4.01 12.04 21.56
CA LEU A 82 -2.79 12.05 22.36
C LEU A 82 -2.51 13.44 22.94
N VAL A 83 -2.58 14.48 22.10
CA VAL A 83 -2.39 15.87 22.55
C VAL A 83 -3.43 16.23 23.60
N LEU A 84 -4.70 15.92 23.36
CA LEU A 84 -5.78 16.19 24.32
C LEU A 84 -5.56 15.44 25.64
N ALA A 85 -5.15 14.16 25.58
CA ALA A 85 -4.83 13.36 26.75
C ALA A 85 -3.65 13.93 27.54
N LEU A 86 -2.59 14.40 26.87
CA LEU A 86 -1.44 15.02 27.53
C LEU A 86 -1.81 16.34 28.21
N VAL A 87 -2.65 17.17 27.59
CA VAL A 87 -3.15 18.41 28.20
C VAL A 87 -3.99 18.09 29.44
N LEU A 88 -4.93 17.16 29.35
CA LEU A 88 -5.76 16.74 30.48
C LEU A 88 -4.93 16.12 31.61
N LEU A 89 -3.97 15.27 31.26
CA LEU A 89 -3.03 14.68 32.22
C LEU A 89 -2.23 15.77 32.93
N HIS A 90 -1.74 16.78 32.22
CA HIS A 90 -0.99 17.87 32.81
C HIS A 90 -1.83 18.67 33.82
N ILE A 91 -3.06 19.04 33.45
CA ILE A 91 -3.99 19.73 34.36
C ILE A 91 -4.29 18.85 35.58
N ALA A 92 -4.52 17.55 35.36
CA ALA A 92 -4.77 16.60 36.44
C ALA A 92 -3.57 16.49 37.41
N LEU A 93 -2.33 16.47 36.90
CA LEU A 93 -1.12 16.43 37.72
C LEU A 93 -0.97 17.70 38.57
N ILE A 94 -1.29 18.87 38.02
CA ILE A 94 -1.30 20.13 38.80
C ILE A 94 -2.35 20.07 39.90
N ALA A 95 -3.58 19.68 39.56
CA ALA A 95 -4.68 19.57 40.52
C ALA A 95 -4.36 18.55 41.62
N LEU A 96 -3.77 17.40 41.26
CA LEU A 96 -3.29 16.38 42.18
C LEU A 96 -2.21 16.96 43.12
N ALA A 97 -1.20 17.65 42.59
CA ALA A 97 -0.13 18.22 43.40
C ALA A 97 -0.66 19.26 44.40
N VAL A 98 -1.52 20.18 43.94
CA VAL A 98 -2.16 21.19 44.80
C VAL A 98 -3.04 20.54 45.86
N GLY A 99 -3.89 19.59 45.47
CA GLY A 99 -4.76 18.86 46.39
C GLY A 99 -3.98 18.05 47.42
N ALA A 100 -2.89 17.38 47.01
CA ALA A 100 -2.03 16.62 47.90
C ALA A 100 -1.34 17.52 48.93
N VAL A 101 -0.81 18.68 48.52
CA VAL A 101 -0.20 19.64 49.46
C VAL A 101 -1.22 20.13 50.48
N ILE A 102 -2.44 20.49 50.06
CA ILE A 102 -3.51 20.94 50.98
C ILE A 102 -3.89 19.82 51.96
N ALA A 103 -3.99 18.58 51.48
CA ALA A 103 -4.32 17.42 52.31
C ALA A 103 -3.22 17.05 53.32
N LEU A 104 -1.93 17.18 52.94
CA LEU A 104 -0.79 16.85 53.81
C LEU A 104 -0.38 17.98 54.76
N ALA A 105 -0.64 19.24 54.40
CA ALA A 105 -0.26 20.39 55.21
C ALA A 105 -0.64 20.28 56.70
N PRO A 106 -1.84 19.81 57.11
CA PRO A 106 -2.17 19.67 58.54
C PRO A 106 -1.40 18.56 59.27
N LEU A 107 -0.82 17.59 58.55
CA LEU A 107 -0.11 16.45 59.13
C LEU A 107 1.39 16.71 59.31
N VAL A 108 2.02 17.35 58.32
CA VAL A 108 3.49 17.45 58.23
C VAL A 108 3.99 18.88 58.05
N THR A 109 3.13 19.88 58.22
CA THR A 109 3.35 21.30 57.89
C THR A 109 3.47 21.57 56.39
N ILE A 110 3.33 22.84 56.00
CA ILE A 110 3.36 23.27 54.59
C ILE A 110 4.69 22.90 53.90
N TRP A 111 5.81 23.11 54.58
CA TRP A 111 7.15 22.84 54.03
C TRP A 111 7.39 21.33 53.87
N GLY A 112 6.97 20.54 54.86
CA GLY A 112 7.05 19.08 54.78
C GLY A 112 6.19 18.51 53.65
N ALA A 113 4.97 19.02 53.48
CA ALA A 113 4.06 18.61 52.41
C ALA A 113 4.66 18.85 51.01
N ILE A 114 5.22 20.05 50.79
CA ILE A 114 5.87 20.39 49.50
C ILE A 114 7.05 19.46 49.24
N ALA A 115 7.93 19.25 50.22
CA ALA A 115 9.11 18.39 50.07
C ALA A 115 8.72 16.95 49.71
N ILE A 116 7.69 16.40 50.36
CA ILE A 116 7.20 15.04 50.08
C ILE A 116 6.61 14.94 48.68
N VAL A 117 5.70 15.85 48.31
CA VAL A 117 5.03 15.81 47.00
C VAL A 117 6.06 15.94 45.87
N VAL A 118 6.98 16.91 45.97
CA VAL A 118 8.05 17.09 44.98
C VAL A 118 8.95 15.86 44.93
N GLY A 119 9.34 15.32 46.09
CA GLY A 119 10.16 14.10 46.16
C GLY A 119 9.51 12.91 45.45
N VAL A 120 8.21 12.68 45.67
CA VAL A 120 7.46 11.60 45.02
C VAL A 120 7.36 11.82 43.50
N LEU A 121 7.05 13.03 43.05
CA LEU A 121 6.97 13.35 41.62
C LEU A 121 8.33 13.15 40.93
N LEU A 122 9.43 13.60 41.54
CA LEU A 122 10.78 13.39 41.00
C LEU A 122 11.18 11.91 40.96
N ALA A 123 10.85 11.15 42.00
CA ALA A 123 11.07 9.70 42.00
C ALA A 123 10.27 9.01 40.89
N GLY A 124 9.02 9.42 40.68
CA GLY A 124 8.18 8.95 39.57
C GLY A 124 8.80 9.27 38.20
N VAL A 125 9.26 10.51 37.99
CA VAL A 125 9.96 10.91 36.76
C VAL A 125 11.21 10.06 36.53
N MET A 126 12.03 9.87 37.57
CA MET A 126 13.24 9.03 37.48
C MET A 126 12.88 7.60 37.05
N ALA A 127 11.87 6.98 37.67
CA ALA A 127 11.43 5.64 37.32
C ALA A 127 10.96 5.55 35.86
N LEU A 128 10.12 6.49 35.41
CA LEU A 128 9.65 6.55 34.03
C LEU A 128 10.81 6.71 33.02
N VAL A 129 11.78 7.57 33.31
CA VAL A 129 12.97 7.77 32.46
C VAL A 129 13.80 6.48 32.38
N LEU A 130 14.00 5.78 33.50
CA LEU A 130 14.76 4.53 33.50
C LEU A 130 14.04 3.43 32.70
N SER A 131 12.72 3.29 32.84
CA SER A 131 11.92 2.37 32.04
C SER A 131 12.01 2.68 30.55
N ALA A 132 11.81 3.95 30.16
CA ALA A 132 11.87 4.38 28.76
C ALA A 132 13.25 4.15 28.13
N ARG A 133 14.34 4.27 28.90
CA ARG A 133 15.70 3.97 28.42
C ARG A 133 15.91 2.49 28.16
N GLY A 134 15.23 1.60 28.89
CA GLY A 134 15.26 0.16 28.62
C GLY A 134 14.63 -0.17 27.26
N ASP A 135 13.42 0.35 27.04
CA ASP A 135 12.65 0.10 25.81
C ASP A 135 13.31 0.75 24.59
N GLY A 136 13.86 1.96 24.74
CA GLY A 136 14.58 2.65 23.67
C GLY A 136 15.82 1.90 23.20
N LYS A 137 16.56 1.26 24.12
CA LYS A 137 17.69 0.40 23.75
C LYS A 137 17.24 -0.84 22.98
N ALA A 138 16.18 -1.50 23.43
CA ALA A 138 15.63 -2.67 22.74
C ALA A 138 15.18 -2.34 21.32
N LEU A 139 14.45 -1.23 21.13
CA LEU A 139 14.05 -0.75 19.81
C LEU A 139 15.27 -0.42 18.94
N SER A 140 16.26 0.30 19.47
CA SER A 140 17.48 0.63 18.71
C SER A 140 18.28 -0.60 18.29
N ALA A 141 18.29 -1.66 19.10
CA ALA A 141 18.96 -2.92 18.77
C ALA A 141 18.25 -3.67 17.63
N MET A 142 16.92 -3.56 17.52
CA MET A 142 16.14 -4.19 16.45
C MET A 142 16.31 -3.48 15.09
N PHE A 143 16.57 -2.17 15.10
CA PHE A 143 16.78 -1.39 13.87
C PHE A 143 18.27 -1.24 13.48
N GLY A 144 19.19 -1.40 14.43
CA GLY A 144 20.64 -1.26 14.20
C GLY A 144 21.33 -2.53 13.66
N SER A 145 20.67 -3.68 13.68
CA SER A 145 21.21 -4.95 13.17
C SER A 145 21.04 -5.15 11.64
N GLY A 146 20.54 -4.13 10.92
CA GLY A 146 20.25 -4.20 9.49
C GLY A 146 21.30 -3.58 8.56
N ASP A 147 22.41 -3.04 9.08
CA ASP A 147 23.42 -2.29 8.30
C ASP A 147 24.69 -3.12 7.97
N GLU A 148 24.71 -4.41 8.28
CA GLU A 148 25.81 -5.35 7.97
C GLU A 148 25.33 -6.55 7.12
N ALA A 149 24.79 -6.29 5.93
CA ALA A 149 24.52 -7.33 4.92
C ALA A 149 24.80 -6.83 3.50
#